data_AF-A0A533SMI7-F1
#
_entry.id   AF-A0A533SMI7-F1
#
_cell.length_a   1.000
_cell.length_b   1.000
_cell.length_c   1.000
_cell.angle_alpha   90.00
_cell.angle_beta   90.00
_cell.angle_gamma   90.00
#
_symmetry.space_group_name_H-M   'P 1'
#
loop_
_entity.id
_entity.type
_entity.pdbx_description
1 polymer ?
#
loop_
_entity_poly.entity_id
_entity_poly.type
_entity_poly.pdbx_seq_one_letter_code
_entity_poly.pdbx_strand_id
1 'polypeptide(L)'
;MPVPIERVPVPAKRVPVPAKRVETRLDSEGVYLTFTLSDGDQLMMMSTAELGNWYSPARGKVCFNWEVQPLLAELAPALLEKYQRSASITDCLIAGPSGAGYIVPPLAPDLPRYLRETARLCNAAGLSVATSYVADPPRRVLRQLARHGGGLDYLAGYAVVGRKPQTLVDDCVIVANEIPVVSHIWDDAEETLAAVRSLAEMPGPRPRFIGVHLFAYRTTIDDVARFAESLQDEHVHIVRADTFLTLAKKHLRR
;
A
#
# COMPACT_ATOMS: atom_id res chain seq x y z
N MET A 1 -47.96 20.29 18.11
CA MET A 1 -47.75 18.83 18.18
C MET A 1 -46.31 18.54 17.78
N PRO A 2 -45.41 18.14 18.70
CA PRO A 2 -44.05 17.77 18.33
C PRO A 2 -44.02 16.34 17.77
N VAL A 3 -43.30 16.14 16.67
CA VAL A 3 -43.10 14.84 16.00
C VAL A 3 -42.11 14.01 16.84
N PRO A 4 -42.40 12.74 17.17
CA PRO A 4 -41.49 11.91 17.94
C PRO A 4 -40.28 11.50 17.09
N ILE A 5 -39.09 11.69 17.63
CA ILE A 5 -37.83 11.25 17.03
C ILE A 5 -37.70 9.74 17.28
N GLU A 6 -37.81 8.95 16.21
CA GLU A 6 -37.55 7.51 16.26
C GLU A 6 -36.06 7.27 16.53
N ARG A 7 -35.76 6.39 17.50
CA ARG A 7 -34.38 5.99 17.81
C ARG A 7 -33.84 5.14 16.67
N VAL A 8 -32.85 5.65 15.96
CA VAL A 8 -32.05 4.88 15.00
C VAL A 8 -31.41 3.69 15.74
N PRO A 9 -31.55 2.45 15.23
CA PRO A 9 -30.94 1.28 15.87
C PRO A 9 -29.42 1.44 15.98
N VAL A 10 -28.87 1.20 17.16
CA VAL A 10 -27.43 1.10 17.37
C VAL A 10 -26.94 -0.08 16.52
N PRO A 11 -25.94 0.08 15.64
CA PRO A 11 -25.43 -1.02 14.85
C PRO A 11 -24.91 -2.12 15.79
N ALA A 12 -25.30 -3.37 15.51
CA ALA A 12 -24.87 -4.53 16.27
C ALA A 12 -23.34 -4.54 16.39
N LYS A 13 -22.83 -4.88 17.58
CA LYS A 13 -21.39 -5.09 17.81
C LYS A 13 -20.90 -6.12 16.79
N ARG A 14 -20.08 -5.68 15.82
CA ARG A 14 -19.39 -6.59 14.89
C ARG A 14 -18.56 -7.55 15.73
N VAL A 15 -18.88 -8.85 15.64
CA VAL A 15 -18.02 -9.91 16.15
C VAL A 15 -16.71 -9.84 15.36
N PRO A 16 -15.54 -9.72 16.01
CA PRO A 16 -14.27 -9.71 15.29
C PRO A 16 -14.13 -11.04 14.56
N VAL A 17 -14.10 -11.00 13.23
CA VAL A 17 -13.58 -12.13 12.45
C VAL A 17 -12.12 -12.30 12.90
N PRO A 18 -11.66 -13.50 13.27
CA PRO A 18 -10.27 -13.70 13.64
C PRO A 18 -9.40 -13.29 12.45
N ALA A 19 -8.71 -12.16 12.59
CA ALA A 19 -7.82 -11.64 11.56
C ALA A 19 -6.75 -12.69 11.29
N LYS A 20 -6.52 -13.03 10.01
CA LYS A 20 -5.40 -13.89 9.60
C LYS A 20 -4.12 -13.25 10.16
N ARG A 21 -3.37 -13.99 10.97
CA ARG A 21 -2.16 -13.47 11.63
C ARG A 21 -1.23 -12.92 10.56
N VAL A 22 -0.79 -11.67 10.70
CA VAL A 22 0.18 -11.06 9.77
C VAL A 22 1.48 -11.86 9.87
N GLU A 23 1.88 -12.52 8.78
CA GLU A 23 3.11 -13.31 8.75
C GLU A 23 4.31 -12.36 8.89
N THR A 24 5.21 -12.65 9.82
CA THR A 24 6.34 -11.76 10.17
C THR A 24 7.69 -12.43 10.01
N ARG A 25 7.70 -13.75 9.76
CA ARG A 25 8.90 -14.53 9.52
C ARG A 25 9.10 -14.70 8.02
N LEU A 26 10.37 -14.65 7.61
CA LEU A 26 10.76 -14.88 6.23
C LEU A 26 10.75 -16.39 5.97
N ASP A 27 9.82 -16.82 5.12
CA ASP A 27 9.75 -18.14 4.51
C ASP A 27 10.69 -18.16 3.31
N SER A 28 11.63 -19.11 3.28
CA SER A 28 12.59 -19.22 2.17
C SER A 28 11.91 -19.63 0.86
N GLU A 29 10.80 -20.35 0.94
CA GLU A 29 10.00 -20.79 -0.20
C GLU A 29 8.82 -19.83 -0.45
N GLY A 30 8.78 -18.68 0.21
CA GLY A 30 7.63 -17.80 0.23
C GLY A 30 7.45 -16.96 -1.04
N VAL A 31 6.20 -16.76 -1.46
CA VAL A 31 5.78 -15.72 -2.40
C VAL A 31 4.96 -14.69 -1.64
N TYR A 32 5.50 -13.49 -1.48
CA TYR A 32 4.87 -12.39 -0.76
C TYR A 32 4.12 -11.49 -1.73
N LEU A 33 2.83 -11.29 -1.45
CA LEU A 33 1.96 -10.34 -2.14
C LEU A 33 1.63 -9.18 -1.20
N THR A 34 1.61 -7.96 -1.72
CA THR A 34 1.06 -6.81 -1.00
C THR A 34 0.20 -5.98 -1.94
N PHE A 35 -1.02 -5.64 -1.50
CA PHE A 35 -2.02 -4.94 -2.31
C PHE A 35 -2.24 -3.53 -1.78
N THR A 36 -2.14 -2.55 -2.66
CA THR A 36 -2.25 -1.14 -2.32
C THR A 36 -3.37 -0.51 -3.14
N LEU A 37 -4.34 0.12 -2.47
CA LEU A 37 -5.33 0.97 -3.14
C LEU A 37 -4.67 2.31 -3.50
N SER A 38 -4.76 2.68 -4.78
CA SER A 38 -4.12 3.88 -5.33
C SER A 38 -4.84 5.19 -4.99
N ASP A 39 -4.24 6.28 -5.47
CA ASP A 39 -4.79 7.64 -5.52
C ASP A 39 -4.93 8.32 -4.15
N GLY A 40 -4.24 7.79 -3.13
CA GLY A 40 -4.29 8.37 -1.79
C GLY A 40 -3.60 9.73 -1.66
N ASP A 41 -2.85 10.16 -2.67
CA ASP A 41 -2.39 11.55 -2.77
C ASP A 41 -3.55 12.54 -2.96
N GLN A 42 -4.68 12.08 -3.52
CA GLN A 42 -5.91 12.85 -3.62
C GLN A 42 -6.64 12.89 -2.28
N LEU A 43 -6.74 14.09 -1.68
CA LEU A 43 -7.47 14.31 -0.42
C LEU A 43 -8.92 13.78 -0.43
N MET A 44 -9.54 13.74 -1.61
CA MET A 44 -10.90 13.23 -1.81
C MET A 44 -11.02 11.76 -1.42
N MET A 45 -10.02 10.93 -1.69
CA MET A 45 -10.07 9.48 -1.43
C MET A 45 -10.36 9.20 0.05
N MET A 46 -9.62 9.82 0.97
CA MET A 46 -9.89 9.65 2.40
C MET A 46 -11.24 10.24 2.82
N SER A 47 -11.70 11.32 2.19
CA SER A 47 -13.02 11.90 2.50
C SER A 47 -14.18 10.96 2.13
N THR A 48 -14.01 10.14 1.09
CA THR A 48 -15.02 9.19 0.58
C THR A 48 -14.94 7.81 1.22
N ALA A 49 -14.20 7.65 2.32
CA ALA A 49 -13.96 6.32 2.90
C ALA A 49 -13.26 5.38 1.89
N GLU A 50 -12.37 5.98 1.07
CA GLU A 50 -11.69 5.42 -0.10
C GLU A 50 -12.64 4.64 -1.01
N LEU A 51 -13.63 5.39 -1.51
CA LEU A 51 -14.71 4.94 -2.37
C LEU A 51 -15.61 3.86 -1.74
N GLY A 52 -15.75 3.91 -0.41
CA GLY A 52 -16.56 2.97 0.36
C GLY A 52 -15.84 1.68 0.75
N ASN A 53 -14.66 1.39 0.18
CA ASN A 53 -13.86 0.21 0.54
C ASN A 53 -13.53 0.16 2.03
N TRP A 54 -13.29 1.33 2.66
CA TRP A 54 -13.02 1.39 4.09
C TRP A 54 -14.17 0.81 4.92
N TYR A 55 -15.43 0.83 4.46
CA TYR A 55 -16.56 0.28 5.20
C TYR A 55 -16.98 -1.13 4.79
N SER A 56 -16.30 -1.69 3.80
CA SER A 56 -16.56 -3.04 3.31
C SER A 56 -16.53 -4.08 4.45
N PRO A 57 -17.45 -5.06 4.45
CA PRO A 57 -17.38 -6.20 5.37
C PRO A 57 -16.18 -7.11 5.09
N ALA A 58 -15.48 -6.96 3.94
CA ALA A 58 -14.24 -7.66 3.65
C ALA A 58 -13.01 -7.07 4.37
N ARG A 59 -13.08 -5.81 4.86
CA ARG A 59 -11.98 -5.21 5.62
C ARG A 59 -11.70 -6.02 6.88
N GLY A 60 -10.43 -6.37 7.10
CA GLY A 60 -9.99 -7.25 8.19
C GLY A 60 -9.83 -8.73 7.79
N LYS A 61 -10.30 -9.13 6.60
CA LYS A 61 -10.14 -10.51 6.09
C LYS A 61 -8.82 -10.73 5.35
N VAL A 62 -8.23 -9.67 4.80
CA VAL A 62 -7.00 -9.70 4.01
C VAL A 62 -6.12 -8.51 4.36
N CYS A 63 -4.79 -8.67 4.30
CA CYS A 63 -3.87 -7.55 4.41
C CYS A 63 -4.03 -6.61 3.22
N PHE A 64 -4.20 -5.33 3.51
CA PHE A 64 -4.50 -4.33 2.50
C PHE A 64 -3.90 -2.97 2.89
N ASN A 65 -3.27 -2.32 1.93
CA ASN A 65 -2.65 -1.02 2.12
C ASN A 65 -3.53 0.07 1.52
N TRP A 66 -3.62 1.17 2.24
CA TRP A 66 -4.41 2.34 1.90
C TRP A 66 -3.43 3.50 1.71
N GLU A 67 -3.32 3.99 0.49
CA GLU A 67 -2.59 5.24 0.28
C GLU A 67 -3.35 6.37 0.95
N VAL A 68 -2.62 7.20 1.70
CA VAL A 68 -3.15 8.38 2.38
C VAL A 68 -2.30 9.59 2.06
N GLN A 69 -2.88 10.78 2.12
CA GLN A 69 -2.16 12.03 1.94
C GLN A 69 -1.57 12.48 3.29
N PRO A 70 -0.24 12.40 3.52
CA PRO A 70 0.35 12.74 4.83
C PRO A 70 0.07 14.18 5.26
N LEU A 71 -0.16 15.09 4.31
CA LEU A 71 -0.54 16.48 4.57
C LEU A 71 -1.86 16.63 5.36
N LEU A 72 -2.69 15.57 5.42
CA LEU A 72 -3.89 15.55 6.27
C LEU A 72 -3.58 15.67 7.77
N ALA A 73 -2.37 15.34 8.21
CA ALA A 73 -1.94 15.59 9.59
C ALA A 73 -2.07 17.07 9.98
N GLU A 74 -2.02 17.98 9.00
CA GLU A 74 -2.18 19.42 9.20
C GLU A 74 -3.51 19.93 8.68
N LEU A 75 -3.92 19.51 7.49
CA LEU A 75 -5.13 20.05 6.85
C LEU A 75 -6.44 19.54 7.47
N ALA A 76 -6.48 18.27 7.87
CA ALA A 76 -7.68 17.67 8.45
C ALA A 76 -7.31 16.52 9.40
N PRO A 77 -6.67 16.82 10.54
CA PRO A 77 -6.15 15.79 11.46
C PRO A 77 -7.24 14.86 11.99
N ALA A 78 -8.48 15.35 12.18
CA ALA A 78 -9.61 14.51 12.59
C ALA A 78 -10.01 13.47 11.51
N LEU A 79 -9.83 13.81 10.22
CA LEU A 79 -10.05 12.86 9.14
C LEU A 79 -8.97 11.78 9.15
N LEU A 80 -7.69 12.14 9.30
CA LEU A 80 -6.60 11.17 9.42
C LEU A 80 -6.79 10.26 10.66
N GLU A 81 -7.14 10.85 11.80
CA GLU A 81 -7.34 10.15 13.06
C GLU A 81 -8.47 9.11 12.97
N LYS A 82 -9.54 9.38 12.20
CA LYS A 82 -10.62 8.41 11.93
C LYS A 82 -10.06 7.12 11.33
N TYR A 83 -9.13 7.22 10.37
CA TYR A 83 -8.51 6.04 9.76
C TYR A 83 -7.56 5.34 10.74
N GLN A 84 -6.68 6.10 11.38
CA GLN A 84 -5.72 5.56 12.35
C GLN A 84 -6.40 4.81 13.50
N ARG A 85 -7.48 5.36 14.07
CA ARG A 85 -8.21 4.75 15.19
C ARG A 85 -9.05 3.53 14.80
N SER A 86 -9.48 3.46 13.54
CA SER A 86 -10.35 2.38 13.05
C SER A 86 -9.63 1.33 12.21
N ALA A 87 -8.33 1.52 11.92
CA ALA A 87 -7.48 0.55 11.25
C ALA A 87 -7.45 -0.77 12.04
N SER A 88 -7.68 -1.87 11.34
CA SER A 88 -7.48 -3.22 11.85
C SER A 88 -6.02 -3.63 11.73
N ILE A 89 -5.65 -4.79 12.28
CA ILE A 89 -4.27 -5.28 12.20
C ILE A 89 -3.82 -5.63 10.77
N THR A 90 -4.76 -5.84 9.86
CA THR A 90 -4.48 -6.14 8.44
C THR A 90 -4.44 -4.87 7.58
N ASP A 91 -4.85 -3.72 8.12
CA ASP A 91 -4.79 -2.44 7.43
C ASP A 91 -3.38 -1.83 7.58
N CYS A 92 -2.86 -1.26 6.50
CA CYS A 92 -1.62 -0.48 6.50
C CYS A 92 -1.88 0.88 5.86
N LEU A 93 -1.76 1.97 6.61
CA LEU A 93 -1.79 3.31 6.02
C LEU A 93 -0.39 3.62 5.51
N ILE A 94 -0.26 4.03 4.25
CA ILE A 94 1.01 4.39 3.61
C ILE A 94 0.89 5.74 2.91
N ALA A 95 1.96 6.51 2.79
CA ALA A 95 1.90 7.76 2.06
C ALA A 95 1.68 7.51 0.56
N GLY A 96 0.69 8.17 -0.03
CA GLY A 96 0.44 8.14 -1.48
C GLY A 96 1.56 8.80 -2.29
N PRO A 97 1.52 8.69 -3.63
CA PRO A 97 2.62 9.07 -4.48
C PRO A 97 2.80 10.61 -4.47
N SER A 98 4.00 11.17 -4.30
CA SER A 98 5.28 10.52 -3.98
C SER A 98 5.78 10.92 -2.58
N GLY A 99 4.89 11.00 -1.59
CA GLY A 99 5.18 11.49 -0.24
C GLY A 99 4.29 12.66 0.19
N ALA A 100 4.88 13.83 0.45
CA ALA A 100 4.17 15.05 0.88
C ALA A 100 3.11 15.59 -0.12
N GLY A 101 3.03 15.02 -1.33
CA GLY A 101 2.17 15.46 -2.42
C GLY A 101 2.58 14.81 -3.74
N TYR A 102 1.80 15.04 -4.79
CA TYR A 102 2.03 14.36 -6.05
C TYR A 102 3.15 15.02 -6.88
N ILE A 103 4.26 14.31 -7.03
CA ILE A 103 5.40 14.69 -7.88
C ILE A 103 5.97 13.47 -8.60
N VAL A 104 6.77 13.73 -9.63
CA VAL A 104 7.66 12.74 -10.27
C VAL A 104 9.08 13.00 -9.75
N PRO A 105 9.64 12.20 -8.82
CA PRO A 105 10.88 12.55 -8.10
C PRO A 105 12.09 12.89 -8.98
N PRO A 106 12.35 12.20 -10.12
CA PRO A 106 13.42 12.59 -11.03
C PRO A 106 13.31 14.01 -11.61
N LEU A 107 12.09 14.56 -11.66
CA LEU A 107 11.78 15.87 -12.24
C LEU A 107 11.68 16.98 -11.18
N ALA A 108 11.81 16.66 -9.88
CA ALA A 108 11.75 17.65 -8.83
C ALA A 108 12.97 18.58 -8.84
N PRO A 109 12.80 19.92 -8.89
CA PRO A 109 13.92 20.86 -8.92
C PRO A 109 14.84 20.77 -7.69
N ASP A 110 14.25 20.61 -6.50
CA ASP A 110 14.96 20.40 -5.23
C ASP A 110 14.36 19.20 -4.49
N LEU A 111 14.68 18.01 -4.99
CA LEU A 111 14.23 16.75 -4.38
C LEU A 111 14.64 16.62 -2.89
N PRO A 112 15.87 16.96 -2.47
CA PRO A 112 16.25 16.90 -1.07
C PRO A 112 15.35 17.72 -0.14
N ARG A 113 14.97 18.94 -0.52
CA ARG A 113 14.04 19.75 0.28
C ARG A 113 12.66 19.12 0.36
N TYR A 114 12.13 18.66 -0.77
CA TYR A 114 10.84 17.97 -0.82
C TYR A 114 10.81 16.71 0.06
N LEU A 115 11.89 15.91 0.04
CA LEU A 115 11.96 14.68 0.83
C LEU A 115 12.05 14.93 2.33
N ARG A 116 12.71 16.02 2.77
CA ARG A 116 12.69 16.43 4.18
C ARG A 116 11.28 16.80 4.64
N GLU A 117 10.51 17.46 3.79
CA GLU A 117 9.11 17.78 4.08
C GLU A 117 8.22 16.54 4.08
N THR A 118 8.46 15.61 3.14
CA THR A 118 7.83 14.29 3.14
C THR A 118 8.11 13.54 4.44
N ALA A 119 9.36 13.47 4.88
CA ALA A 119 9.72 12.82 6.14
C ALA A 119 9.01 13.46 7.34
N ARG A 120 8.93 14.79 7.39
CA ARG A 120 8.25 15.53 8.45
C ARG A 120 6.75 15.20 8.51
N LEU A 121 6.07 15.25 7.37
CA LEU A 121 4.62 14.98 7.30
C LEU A 121 4.30 13.50 7.54
N CYS A 122 5.08 12.57 6.96
CA CYS A 122 4.91 11.14 7.22
C CYS A 122 5.11 10.82 8.70
N ASN A 123 6.12 11.41 9.36
CA ASN A 123 6.32 11.23 10.80
C ASN A 123 5.13 11.79 11.61
N ALA A 124 4.64 12.99 11.27
CA ALA A 124 3.46 13.55 11.91
C ALA A 124 2.19 12.70 11.71
N ALA A 125 2.08 12.04 10.55
CA ALA A 125 0.99 11.12 10.22
C ALA A 125 1.20 9.68 10.72
N GLY A 126 2.35 9.37 11.33
CA GLY A 126 2.68 8.02 11.81
C GLY A 126 2.91 6.99 10.70
N LEU A 127 3.41 7.41 9.54
CA LEU A 127 3.62 6.59 8.35
C LEU A 127 5.11 6.24 8.18
N SER A 128 5.40 4.96 7.92
CA SER A 128 6.76 4.44 7.70
C SER A 128 7.02 3.98 6.26
N VAL A 129 5.98 3.93 5.42
CA VAL A 129 6.04 3.51 4.02
C VAL A 129 5.46 4.61 3.15
N ALA A 130 6.06 4.83 1.99
CA ALA A 130 5.54 5.73 0.96
C ALA A 130 5.52 5.05 -0.41
N THR A 131 4.56 5.39 -1.25
CA THR A 131 4.63 5.04 -2.66
C THR A 131 5.42 6.10 -3.43
N SER A 132 6.10 5.67 -4.48
CA SER A 132 6.84 6.56 -5.38
C SER A 132 6.38 6.36 -6.80
N TYR A 133 6.19 7.44 -7.55
CA TYR A 133 5.62 7.37 -8.89
C TYR A 133 6.42 6.51 -9.87
N VAL A 134 7.75 6.55 -9.79
CA VAL A 134 8.65 5.92 -10.77
C VAL A 134 9.16 4.58 -10.25
N ALA A 135 8.91 3.50 -10.98
CA ALA A 135 9.33 2.14 -10.61
C ALA A 135 10.87 1.96 -10.55
N ASP A 136 11.59 2.53 -11.51
CA ASP A 136 13.05 2.43 -11.65
C ASP A 136 13.68 3.83 -11.78
N PRO A 137 13.75 4.61 -10.69
CA PRO A 137 14.28 5.96 -10.76
C PRO A 137 15.82 5.93 -10.88
N PRO A 138 16.45 6.97 -11.44
CA PRO A 138 17.91 7.01 -11.56
C PRO A 138 18.62 6.87 -10.21
N ARG A 139 19.84 6.31 -10.20
CA ARG A 139 20.65 6.11 -8.98
C ARG A 139 20.78 7.37 -8.09
N ARG A 140 20.78 8.56 -8.70
CA ARG A 140 20.78 9.85 -7.96
C ARG A 140 19.56 9.98 -7.05
N VAL A 141 18.38 9.66 -7.59
CA VAL A 141 17.10 9.73 -6.86
C VAL A 141 17.06 8.68 -5.76
N LEU A 142 17.46 7.43 -6.03
CA LEU A 142 17.53 6.37 -5.02
C LEU A 142 18.39 6.79 -3.80
N ARG A 143 19.57 7.38 -4.03
CA ARG A 143 20.42 7.91 -2.95
C ARG A 143 19.76 9.07 -2.20
N GLN A 144 19.00 9.92 -2.88
CA GLN A 144 18.30 11.02 -2.23
C GLN A 144 17.13 10.53 -1.39
N LEU A 145 16.37 9.53 -1.86
CA LEU A 145 15.33 8.84 -1.07
C LEU A 145 15.93 8.27 0.22
N ALA A 146 17.00 7.48 0.11
CA ALA A 146 17.66 6.90 1.27
C ALA A 146 18.19 7.95 2.27
N ARG A 147 18.82 9.02 1.75
CA ARG A 147 19.46 10.04 2.59
C ARG A 147 18.49 11.04 3.23
N HIS A 148 17.39 11.37 2.54
CA HIS A 148 16.50 12.47 2.94
C HIS A 148 15.07 12.03 3.24
N GLY A 149 14.70 10.77 2.97
CA GLY A 149 13.37 10.22 3.20
C GLY A 149 13.04 9.94 4.67
N GLY A 150 13.97 10.18 5.60
CA GLY A 150 13.68 10.08 7.04
C GLY A 150 13.36 8.68 7.54
N GLY A 151 13.93 7.64 6.91
CA GLY A 151 13.71 6.24 7.28
C GLY A 151 12.50 5.58 6.61
N LEU A 152 11.84 6.27 5.68
CA LEU A 152 10.80 5.68 4.85
C LEU A 152 11.36 4.56 3.95
N ASP A 153 10.59 3.49 3.82
CA ASP A 153 10.76 2.49 2.77
C ASP A 153 9.70 2.69 1.67
N TYR A 154 9.96 2.19 0.46
CA TYR A 154 9.17 2.57 -0.71
C TYR A 154 8.63 1.38 -1.51
N LEU A 155 7.34 1.45 -1.84
CA LEU A 155 6.76 0.73 -2.99
C LEU A 155 6.81 1.67 -4.20
N ALA A 156 7.39 1.24 -5.31
CA ALA A 156 7.70 2.13 -6.43
C ALA A 156 6.95 1.73 -7.71
N GLY A 157 6.46 2.73 -8.45
CA GLY A 157 5.75 2.55 -9.72
C GLY A 157 4.24 2.61 -9.54
N TYR A 158 3.66 3.75 -9.92
CA TYR A 158 2.20 3.90 -10.05
C TYR A 158 1.67 3.06 -11.23
N ALA A 159 2.41 3.12 -12.35
CA ALA A 159 2.36 2.17 -13.45
C ALA A 159 3.80 1.85 -13.87
N VAL A 160 4.08 0.57 -14.13
CA VAL A 160 5.44 0.09 -14.27
C VAL A 160 5.83 -0.01 -15.74
N VAL A 161 6.83 0.78 -16.12
CA VAL A 161 7.39 0.81 -17.47
C VAL A 161 8.84 0.30 -17.41
N GLY A 162 9.09 -0.85 -18.03
CA GLY A 162 10.45 -1.42 -18.12
C GLY A 162 10.84 -2.25 -16.92
N ARG A 163 11.95 -1.89 -16.25
CA ARG A 163 12.56 -2.70 -15.18
C ARG A 163 11.80 -2.57 -13.87
N LYS A 164 11.87 -3.63 -13.07
CA LYS A 164 11.20 -3.78 -11.77
C LYS A 164 12.21 -4.05 -10.66
N PRO A 165 13.11 -3.10 -10.37
CA PRO A 165 14.19 -3.32 -9.42
C PRO A 165 13.66 -3.49 -7.99
N GLN A 166 14.33 -4.33 -7.23
CA GLN A 166 14.20 -4.41 -5.78
C GLN A 166 15.56 -4.06 -5.20
N THR A 167 15.68 -2.90 -4.58
CA THR A 167 16.97 -2.32 -4.23
C THR A 167 17.01 -1.92 -2.77
N LEU A 168 18.11 -2.25 -2.11
CA LEU A 168 18.48 -1.69 -0.82
C LEU A 168 19.56 -0.63 -1.04
N VAL A 169 19.30 0.60 -0.61
CA VAL A 169 20.29 1.69 -0.60
C VAL A 169 20.49 2.12 0.83
N ASP A 170 21.67 1.84 1.37
CA ASP A 170 21.96 1.93 2.80
C ASP A 170 20.95 1.09 3.61
N ASP A 171 20.04 1.74 4.35
CA ASP A 171 18.97 1.07 5.09
C ASP A 171 17.57 1.27 4.48
N CYS A 172 17.47 1.95 3.34
CA CYS A 172 16.20 2.23 2.67
C CYS A 172 15.95 1.16 1.60
N VAL A 173 14.84 0.42 1.73
CA VAL A 173 14.41 -0.53 0.69
C VAL A 173 13.40 0.13 -0.24
N ILE A 174 13.61 -0.07 -1.54
CA ILE A 174 12.72 0.35 -2.61
C ILE A 174 12.39 -0.87 -3.44
N VAL A 175 11.13 -1.29 -3.43
CA VAL A 175 10.63 -2.41 -4.24
C VAL A 175 9.70 -1.88 -5.31
N ALA A 176 10.06 -2.06 -6.57
CA ALA A 176 9.14 -1.78 -7.67
C ALA A 176 7.95 -2.74 -7.62
N ASN A 177 6.75 -2.20 -7.83
CA ASN A 177 5.55 -2.97 -8.06
C ASN A 177 5.74 -3.85 -9.30
N GLU A 178 5.06 -4.98 -9.29
CA GLU A 178 5.01 -5.90 -10.42
C GLU A 178 3.76 -5.66 -11.27
N ILE A 179 2.69 -5.14 -10.66
CA ILE A 179 1.40 -4.80 -11.27
C ILE A 179 0.99 -3.38 -10.82
N PRO A 180 0.50 -2.52 -11.72
CA PRO A 180 0.20 -2.79 -13.13
C PRO A 180 1.42 -2.49 -14.02
N VAL A 181 1.66 -3.34 -15.03
CA VAL A 181 2.43 -2.92 -16.21
C VAL A 181 1.51 -2.22 -17.20
N VAL A 182 2.06 -1.55 -18.21
CA VAL A 182 1.30 -0.75 -19.19
C VAL A 182 0.12 -1.51 -19.81
N SER A 183 0.27 -2.81 -20.09
CA SER A 183 -0.80 -3.64 -20.65
C SER A 183 -1.98 -3.84 -19.72
N HIS A 184 -1.78 -3.71 -18.40
CA HIS A 184 -2.80 -3.94 -17.37
C HIS A 184 -3.47 -2.63 -16.89
N ILE A 185 -3.20 -1.49 -17.53
CA ILE A 185 -3.79 -0.20 -17.10
C ILE A 185 -5.31 -0.19 -17.25
N TRP A 186 -5.82 -0.91 -18.24
CA TRP A 186 -7.23 -0.92 -18.60
C TRP A 186 -7.97 -2.18 -18.16
N ASP A 187 -7.29 -3.05 -17.41
CA ASP A 187 -7.85 -4.29 -16.92
C ASP A 187 -8.94 -4.03 -15.87
N ASP A 188 -9.93 -4.90 -15.83
CA ASP A 188 -10.84 -4.98 -14.70
C ASP A 188 -10.20 -5.76 -13.51
N ALA A 189 -10.97 -5.94 -12.44
CA ALA A 189 -10.50 -6.66 -11.25
C ALA A 189 -10.16 -8.13 -11.54
N GLU A 190 -10.92 -8.81 -12.39
CA GLU A 190 -10.70 -10.23 -12.68
C GLU A 190 -9.42 -10.42 -13.48
N GLU A 191 -9.22 -9.63 -14.54
CA GLU A 191 -8.03 -9.63 -15.37
C GLU A 191 -6.77 -9.29 -14.55
N THR A 192 -6.85 -8.24 -13.72
CA THR A 192 -5.75 -7.82 -12.84
C THR A 192 -5.36 -8.94 -11.87
N LEU A 193 -6.34 -9.56 -11.21
CA LEU A 193 -6.08 -10.60 -10.20
C LEU A 193 -5.65 -11.93 -10.84
N ALA A 194 -6.08 -12.21 -12.08
CA ALA A 194 -5.55 -13.32 -12.87
C ALA A 194 -4.06 -13.11 -13.21
N ALA A 195 -3.65 -11.89 -13.56
CA ALA A 195 -2.23 -11.56 -13.77
C ALA A 195 -1.42 -11.72 -12.48
N VAL A 196 -1.95 -11.29 -11.34
CA VAL A 196 -1.32 -11.50 -10.02
C VAL A 196 -1.15 -12.99 -9.72
N ARG A 197 -2.17 -13.82 -9.96
CA ARG A 197 -2.07 -15.28 -9.81
C ARG A 197 -0.97 -15.87 -10.67
N SER A 198 -0.97 -15.52 -11.96
CA SER A 198 0.02 -16.03 -12.90
C SER A 198 1.44 -15.69 -12.46
N LEU A 199 1.66 -14.47 -11.94
CA LEU A 199 2.95 -14.09 -11.37
C LEU A 199 3.29 -14.88 -10.10
N ALA A 200 2.32 -15.13 -9.21
CA ALA A 200 2.56 -15.87 -7.97
C ALA A 200 2.91 -17.35 -8.23
N GLU A 201 2.28 -17.96 -9.22
CA GLU A 201 2.46 -19.39 -9.58
C GLU A 201 3.66 -19.62 -10.52
N MET A 202 4.18 -18.57 -11.15
CA MET A 202 5.31 -18.66 -12.08
C MET A 202 6.56 -19.20 -11.38
N PRO A 203 7.21 -20.25 -11.93
CA PRO A 203 8.46 -20.77 -11.41
C PRO A 203 9.56 -19.70 -11.41
N GLY A 204 10.37 -19.66 -10.35
CA GLY A 204 11.46 -18.70 -10.25
C GLY A 204 12.12 -18.69 -8.87
N PRO A 205 13.10 -17.80 -8.66
CA PRO A 205 13.77 -17.65 -7.38
C PRO A 205 12.80 -17.30 -6.25
N ARG A 206 13.03 -17.90 -5.07
CA ARG A 206 12.28 -17.64 -3.84
C ARG A 206 13.27 -17.22 -2.71
N PRO A 207 12.83 -16.41 -1.72
CA PRO A 207 11.52 -15.79 -1.62
C PRO A 207 11.27 -14.72 -2.69
N ARG A 208 10.03 -14.60 -3.15
CA ARG A 208 9.62 -13.62 -4.15
C ARG A 208 8.75 -12.53 -3.54
N PHE A 209 8.92 -11.29 -3.99
CA PHE A 209 8.18 -10.13 -3.51
C PHE A 209 7.44 -9.48 -4.67
N ILE A 210 6.12 -9.46 -4.63
CA ILE A 210 5.23 -8.94 -5.68
C ILE A 210 4.39 -7.81 -5.08
N GLY A 211 4.74 -6.57 -5.42
CA GLY A 211 3.93 -5.39 -5.11
C GLY A 211 2.81 -5.22 -6.14
N VAL A 212 1.58 -5.02 -5.67
CA VAL A 212 0.40 -4.84 -6.51
C VAL A 212 -0.24 -3.49 -6.18
N HIS A 213 -0.19 -2.57 -7.12
CA HIS A 213 -0.82 -1.26 -7.03
C HIS A 213 -2.13 -1.29 -7.82
N LEU A 214 -3.25 -1.11 -7.13
CA LEU A 214 -4.58 -1.30 -7.67
C LEU A 214 -5.20 0.04 -8.00
N PHE A 215 -5.69 0.22 -9.23
CA PHE A 215 -6.49 1.39 -9.57
C PHE A 215 -7.77 1.41 -8.74
N ALA A 216 -7.92 2.44 -7.90
CA ALA A 216 -8.96 2.48 -6.88
C ALA A 216 -10.40 2.41 -7.42
N TYR A 217 -10.60 2.80 -8.68
CA TYR A 217 -11.89 2.79 -9.36
C TYR A 217 -12.22 1.46 -10.05
N ARG A 218 -11.32 0.47 -10.01
CA ARG A 218 -11.41 -0.78 -10.78
C ARG A 218 -11.37 -2.04 -9.92
N THR A 219 -10.59 -2.02 -8.84
CA THR A 219 -10.42 -3.19 -7.97
C THR A 219 -10.67 -2.81 -6.52
N THR A 220 -11.59 -3.53 -5.89
CA THR A 220 -12.03 -3.31 -4.52
C THR A 220 -11.37 -4.26 -3.54
N ILE A 221 -11.43 -3.94 -2.24
CA ILE A 221 -10.99 -4.86 -1.19
C ILE A 221 -11.82 -6.16 -1.17
N ASP A 222 -13.09 -6.10 -1.59
CA ASP A 222 -13.93 -7.29 -1.72
C ASP A 222 -13.40 -8.25 -2.80
N ASP A 223 -12.89 -7.72 -3.93
CA ASP A 223 -12.28 -8.52 -4.99
C ASP A 223 -11.00 -9.19 -4.48
N VAL A 224 -10.14 -8.43 -3.80
CA VAL A 224 -8.89 -8.94 -3.22
C VAL A 224 -9.15 -9.97 -2.13
N ALA A 225 -10.19 -9.80 -1.31
CA ALA A 225 -10.56 -10.78 -0.29
C ALA A 225 -11.02 -12.10 -0.93
N ARG A 226 -11.86 -12.07 -1.98
CA ARG A 226 -12.25 -13.29 -2.72
C ARG A 226 -11.06 -13.97 -3.38
N PHE A 227 -10.15 -13.17 -3.95
CA PHE A 227 -8.89 -13.68 -4.50
C PHE A 227 -8.05 -14.36 -3.42
N ALA A 228 -7.87 -13.73 -2.27
CA ALA A 228 -7.11 -14.29 -1.15
C ALA A 228 -7.68 -15.63 -0.65
N GLU A 229 -9.00 -15.76 -0.60
CA GLU A 229 -9.69 -17.01 -0.21
C GLU A 229 -9.46 -18.15 -1.22
N SER A 230 -9.18 -17.82 -2.48
CA SER A 230 -8.93 -18.80 -3.53
C SER A 230 -7.47 -19.28 -3.65
N LEU A 231 -6.55 -18.69 -2.87
CA LEU A 231 -5.14 -19.14 -2.84
C LEU A 231 -5.00 -20.32 -1.89
N GLN A 232 -4.53 -21.46 -2.40
CA GLN A 232 -4.39 -22.70 -1.63
C GLN A 232 -2.94 -23.04 -1.24
N ASP A 233 -1.95 -22.34 -1.79
CA ASP A 233 -0.53 -22.56 -1.51
C ASP A 233 -0.14 -21.95 -0.15
N GLU A 234 0.39 -22.78 0.75
CA GLU A 234 0.81 -22.36 2.10
C GLU A 234 2.02 -21.42 2.10
N HIS A 235 2.78 -21.39 1.00
CA HIS A 235 3.91 -20.50 0.81
C HIS A 235 3.52 -19.15 0.18
N VAL A 236 2.25 -18.93 -0.16
CA VAL A 236 1.77 -17.63 -0.66
C VAL A 236 1.24 -16.78 0.49
N HIS A 237 1.94 -15.68 0.76
CA HIS A 237 1.70 -14.81 1.91
C HIS A 237 1.19 -13.44 1.46
N ILE A 238 -0.07 -13.10 1.77
CA ILE A 238 -0.57 -11.73 1.59
C ILE A 238 -0.31 -10.93 2.86
N VAL A 239 0.55 -9.92 2.76
CA VAL A 239 1.04 -9.13 3.91
C VAL A 239 0.91 -7.62 3.67
N ARG A 240 0.89 -6.86 4.76
CA ARG A 240 0.95 -5.39 4.74
C ARG A 240 2.25 -4.89 4.11
N ALA A 241 2.25 -3.68 3.56
CA ALA A 241 3.41 -3.07 2.93
C ALA A 241 4.63 -2.94 3.86
N ASP A 242 4.41 -2.58 5.13
CA ASP A 242 5.49 -2.43 6.12
C ASP A 242 6.20 -3.77 6.40
N THR A 243 5.41 -4.83 6.58
CA THR A 243 5.88 -6.21 6.72
C THR A 243 6.57 -6.68 5.45
N PHE A 244 5.96 -6.45 4.28
CA PHE A 244 6.49 -6.81 2.97
C PHE A 244 7.89 -6.22 2.75
N LEU A 245 8.04 -4.91 2.95
CA LEU A 245 9.31 -4.20 2.78
C LEU A 245 10.33 -4.63 3.84
N THR A 246 9.90 -4.87 5.09
CA THR A 246 10.77 -5.42 6.13
C THR A 246 11.34 -6.80 5.74
N LEU A 247 10.52 -7.68 5.18
CA LEU A 247 10.93 -9.01 4.73
C LEU A 247 11.83 -8.92 3.49
N ALA A 248 11.50 -8.06 2.52
CA ALA A 248 12.33 -7.79 1.35
C ALA A 248 13.71 -7.26 1.77
N LYS A 249 13.76 -6.30 2.69
CA LYS A 249 15.00 -5.76 3.26
C LYS A 249 15.85 -6.84 3.93
N LYS A 250 15.24 -7.76 4.69
CA LYS A 250 15.95 -8.91 5.29
C LYS A 250 16.53 -9.85 4.22
N HIS A 251 15.81 -10.08 3.13
CA HIS A 251 16.27 -10.92 2.03
C HIS A 251 17.44 -10.27 1.27
N LEU A 252 17.34 -8.98 0.94
CA LEU A 252 18.36 -8.23 0.18
C LEU A 252 19.67 -7.97 0.96
N ARG A 253 19.67 -8.16 2.28
CA ARG A 253 20.88 -8.07 3.13
C ARG A 253 21.69 -9.36 3.19
N ARG A 254 21.13 -10.48 2.74
CA ARG A 254 21.82 -11.78 2.69
C ARG A 254 22.70 -11.85 1.46
#